data_AF-A0A679JX55-F1
#
_entry.id   AF-A0A679JX55-F1
#
_cell.length_a   1.000
_cell.length_b   1.000
_cell.length_c   1.000
_cell.angle_alpha   90.00
_cell.angle_beta   90.00
_cell.angle_gamma   90.00
#
_symmetry.space_group_name_H-M   'P 1'
#
loop_
_entity.id
_entity.type
_entity.pdbx_description
1 polymer ?
#
loop_
_entity_poly.entity_id
_entity_poly.type
_entity_poly.pdbx_seq_one_letter_code
_entity_poly.pdbx_strand_id
1 'polypeptide(L)'
;MVTRAQLYKLAPGARKDIVDAIVANWQYAVDAGLTTPKRIWPFFANICAECGGMTILEENMNYSAERMMQVWPERFPTWKSAAPYVGHPQALANRVYGGRMGNAPAPSNDGWVYRGGGLLQATGKEEYEAVGYADKPDVLRKNPVAAFKSAVDLWKRNNLNKYADASQFTKIRQIINGGNNGMEVMRHFLAIAKTIWKSSSDVTQAVAIYQDDNLEQIMELQQKLYALGYTEVGRDDGEDGPYTRAAVLAFRDDNGLPPGGIDDALLDAVDNAKPRVTARTATPPTNQQIRLAVPEVLSAFYNRIVSGALAVFAFFGTLFNAITNNFSDAEQKVAPFQAYLSSVPGWAWCSLIMIVSLVIYMLSQRGEASGVKAYKTGERR
;
A
#
# COMPACT_ATOMS: atom_id res chain seq x y z
N MET A 1 18.87 15.66 -14.27
CA MET A 1 17.48 16.12 -14.39
C MET A 1 16.56 14.95 -14.07
N VAL A 2 15.51 15.14 -13.26
CA VAL A 2 14.52 14.10 -12.95
C VAL A 2 13.49 14.02 -14.09
N THR A 3 13.13 12.81 -14.52
CA THR A 3 12.18 12.59 -15.63
C THR A 3 10.89 11.91 -15.17
N ARG A 4 9.83 11.99 -15.99
CA ARG A 4 8.55 11.31 -15.73
C ARG A 4 8.73 9.79 -15.60
N ALA A 5 9.49 9.18 -16.50
CA ALA A 5 9.74 7.74 -16.50
C ALA A 5 10.42 7.28 -15.20
N GLN A 6 11.37 8.08 -14.69
CA GLN A 6 12.00 7.82 -13.39
C GLN A 6 11.00 7.88 -12.24
N LEU A 7 10.11 8.89 -12.22
CA LEU A 7 9.10 9.02 -11.17
C LEU A 7 8.05 7.89 -11.22
N TYR A 8 7.64 7.45 -12.41
CA TYR A 8 6.73 6.31 -12.55
C TYR A 8 7.40 4.95 -12.24
N LYS A 9 8.72 4.82 -12.47
CA LYS A 9 9.47 3.65 -11.99
C LYS A 9 9.54 3.62 -10.46
N LEU A 10 9.65 4.80 -9.82
CA LEU A 10 9.64 4.92 -8.37
C LEU A 10 8.25 4.64 -7.76
N ALA A 11 7.20 5.23 -8.35
CA ALA A 11 5.84 5.15 -7.87
C ALA A 11 4.87 4.99 -9.06
N PRO A 12 4.56 3.75 -9.46
CA PRO A 12 3.74 3.48 -10.65
C PRO A 12 2.32 4.08 -10.58
N GLY A 13 1.76 4.21 -9.37
CA GLY A 13 0.43 4.79 -9.15
C GLY A 13 0.42 6.31 -8.99
N ALA A 14 1.56 7.00 -9.12
CA ALA A 14 1.65 8.43 -8.89
C ALA A 14 0.68 9.22 -9.77
N ARG A 15 0.00 10.22 -9.20
CA ARG A 15 -0.89 11.08 -9.98
C ARG A 15 -0.08 11.87 -11.01
N LYS A 16 -0.63 11.93 -12.22
CA LYS A 16 0.00 12.60 -13.37
C LYS A 16 0.30 14.08 -13.11
N ASP A 17 -0.62 14.80 -12.46
CA ASP A 17 -0.47 16.22 -12.16
C ASP A 17 0.68 16.52 -11.17
N ILE A 18 0.90 15.64 -10.20
CA ILE A 18 2.04 15.70 -9.28
C ILE A 18 3.35 15.43 -10.02
N VAL A 19 3.41 14.36 -10.82
CA VAL A 19 4.58 14.02 -11.63
C VAL A 19 4.95 15.16 -12.58
N ASP A 20 3.97 15.74 -13.26
CA ASP A 20 4.17 16.87 -14.17
C ASP A 20 4.67 18.11 -13.43
N ALA A 21 4.11 18.42 -12.26
CA ALA A 21 4.54 19.56 -11.45
C ALA A 21 5.99 19.41 -10.98
N ILE A 22 6.40 18.22 -10.53
CA ILE A 22 7.78 17.95 -10.10
C ILE A 22 8.75 18.14 -11.26
N VAL A 23 8.46 17.52 -12.42
CA VAL A 23 9.37 17.58 -13.58
C VAL A 23 9.48 19.01 -14.12
N ALA A 24 8.34 19.71 -14.28
CA ALA A 24 8.33 21.07 -14.81
C ALA A 24 9.00 22.09 -13.89
N ASN A 25 9.05 21.83 -12.57
CA ASN A 25 9.61 22.75 -11.59
C ASN A 25 10.90 22.24 -10.95
N TRP A 26 11.51 21.17 -11.47
CA TRP A 26 12.66 20.52 -10.84
C TRP A 26 13.85 21.45 -10.61
N GLN A 27 13.98 22.52 -11.41
CA GLN A 27 14.99 23.55 -11.19
C GLN A 27 14.94 24.16 -9.77
N TYR A 28 13.75 24.30 -9.19
CA TYR A 28 13.59 24.78 -7.82
C TYR A 28 14.28 23.86 -6.78
N ALA A 29 14.24 22.55 -7.01
CA ALA A 29 14.97 21.58 -6.18
C ALA A 29 16.48 21.65 -6.42
N VAL A 30 16.91 21.85 -7.67
CA VAL A 30 18.32 22.07 -8.02
C VAL A 30 18.89 23.29 -7.30
N ASP A 31 18.15 24.40 -7.26
CA ASP A 31 18.53 25.64 -6.58
C ASP A 31 18.61 25.46 -5.05
N ALA A 32 17.85 24.50 -4.50
CA ALA A 32 17.94 24.06 -3.10
C ALA A 32 19.04 23.00 -2.86
N GLY A 33 19.83 22.65 -3.87
CA GLY A 33 20.96 21.73 -3.78
C GLY A 33 20.60 20.24 -3.91
N LEU A 34 19.41 19.87 -4.35
CA LEU A 34 19.02 18.48 -4.66
C LEU A 34 19.60 18.05 -6.02
N THR A 35 20.93 18.08 -6.13
CA THR A 35 21.66 17.90 -7.40
C THR A 35 22.35 16.55 -7.51
N THR A 36 22.56 15.85 -6.39
CA THR A 36 23.24 14.55 -6.37
C THR A 36 22.24 13.43 -6.12
N PRO A 37 22.48 12.21 -6.66
CA PRO A 37 21.61 11.07 -6.39
C PRO A 37 21.45 10.75 -4.90
N LYS A 38 22.52 10.85 -4.10
CA LYS A 38 22.46 10.68 -2.64
C LYS A 38 21.48 11.61 -1.94
N ARG A 39 21.26 12.82 -2.48
CA ARG A 39 20.27 13.78 -1.99
C ARG A 39 18.87 13.50 -2.55
N ILE A 40 18.79 13.10 -3.82
CA ILE A 40 17.53 12.80 -4.51
C ILE A 40 16.84 11.55 -3.93
N TRP A 41 17.58 10.49 -3.58
CA TRP A 41 16.97 9.25 -3.07
C TRP A 41 16.13 9.46 -1.81
N PRO A 42 16.68 9.99 -0.70
CA PRO A 42 15.90 10.20 0.50
C PRO A 42 14.83 11.27 0.34
N PHE A 43 15.01 12.24 -0.57
CA PHE A 43 13.99 13.25 -0.86
C PHE A 43 12.72 12.60 -1.40
N PHE A 44 12.81 11.83 -2.49
CA PHE A 44 11.63 11.17 -3.04
C PHE A 44 11.13 10.01 -2.18
N ALA A 45 12.02 9.28 -1.50
CA ALA A 45 11.60 8.20 -0.62
C ALA A 45 10.70 8.69 0.52
N ASN A 46 11.03 9.85 1.12
CA ASN A 46 10.18 10.45 2.14
C ASN A 46 8.89 11.01 1.55
N ILE A 47 8.93 11.67 0.39
CA ILE A 47 7.69 12.10 -0.30
C ILE A 47 6.77 10.91 -0.51
N CYS A 48 7.24 9.82 -1.11
CA CYS A 48 6.41 8.64 -1.36
C CYS A 48 5.85 8.03 -0.06
N ALA A 49 6.63 8.02 1.03
CA ALA A 49 6.14 7.52 2.31
C ALA A 49 5.04 8.41 2.93
N GLU A 50 5.14 9.73 2.78
CA GLU A 50 4.17 10.69 3.33
C GLU A 50 2.87 10.79 2.53
N CYS A 51 2.95 10.65 1.21
CA CYS A 51 1.80 10.91 0.33
C CYS A 51 1.30 9.68 -0.43
N GLY A 52 1.58 8.48 0.09
CA GLY A 52 1.09 7.22 -0.49
C GLY A 52 1.60 6.99 -1.92
N GLY A 53 2.89 7.24 -2.17
CA GLY A 53 3.50 7.13 -3.49
C GLY A 53 3.02 8.22 -4.46
N MET A 54 2.90 9.47 -3.99
CA MET A 54 2.44 10.61 -4.80
C MET A 54 1.00 10.44 -5.30
N THR A 55 0.11 9.90 -4.46
CA THR A 55 -1.32 9.76 -4.77
C THR A 55 -2.19 10.74 -3.97
N ILE A 56 -1.67 11.25 -2.85
CA ILE A 56 -2.42 12.07 -1.89
C ILE A 56 -1.74 13.43 -1.76
N LEU A 57 -2.51 14.52 -1.74
CA LEU A 57 -1.99 15.86 -1.37
C LEU A 57 -2.70 16.43 -0.15
N GLU A 58 -3.79 15.81 0.26
CA GLU A 58 -4.68 16.28 1.30
C GLU A 58 -5.14 15.07 2.09
N GLU A 59 -5.02 15.14 3.41
CA GLU A 59 -5.54 14.07 4.25
C GLU A 59 -7.07 13.98 4.15
N ASN A 60 -7.58 12.75 4.10
CA ASN A 60 -9.01 12.50 4.14
C ASN A 60 -9.45 12.30 5.59
N MET A 61 -10.29 13.19 6.10
CA MET A 61 -10.85 13.12 7.46
C MET A 61 -12.20 12.39 7.52
N ASN A 62 -12.53 11.57 6.53
CA ASN A 62 -13.73 10.74 6.56
C ASN A 62 -13.41 9.35 7.13
N TYR A 63 -13.76 9.15 8.40
CA TYR A 63 -13.50 7.91 9.13
C TYR A 63 -14.80 7.26 9.63
N SER A 64 -14.82 5.92 9.68
CA SER A 64 -15.83 5.20 10.46
C SER A 64 -15.56 5.34 11.95
N ALA A 65 -16.57 5.12 12.80
CA ALA A 65 -16.41 5.17 14.24
C ALA A 65 -15.35 4.17 14.72
N GLU A 66 -15.37 2.95 14.19
CA GLU A 66 -14.42 1.89 14.51
C GLU A 66 -12.99 2.31 14.16
N ARG A 67 -12.81 2.92 12.97
CA ARG A 67 -11.47 3.37 12.56
C ARG A 67 -10.97 4.54 13.41
N MET A 68 -11.84 5.48 13.79
CA MET A 68 -11.47 6.56 14.71
C MET A 68 -10.98 6.02 16.06
N MET A 69 -11.64 5.00 16.60
CA MET A 69 -11.23 4.35 17.86
C MET A 69 -9.87 3.64 17.73
N GLN A 70 -9.53 3.12 16.55
CA GLN A 70 -8.22 2.50 16.30
C GLN A 70 -7.10 3.53 16.11
N VAL A 71 -7.39 4.63 15.40
CA VAL A 71 -6.38 5.64 15.05
C VAL A 71 -6.13 6.61 16.22
N TRP A 72 -7.18 6.94 16.98
CA TRP A 72 -7.09 7.84 18.14
C TRP A 72 -7.79 7.25 19.38
N PRO A 73 -7.33 6.12 19.93
CA PRO A 73 -7.99 5.42 21.03
C PRO A 73 -8.18 6.28 22.29
N GLU A 74 -7.23 7.19 22.57
CA GLU A 74 -7.34 8.11 23.71
C GLU A 74 -8.42 9.19 23.51
N ARG A 75 -8.65 9.61 22.26
CA ARG A 75 -9.65 10.66 21.93
C ARG A 75 -11.04 10.06 21.76
N PHE A 76 -11.08 8.84 21.22
CA PHE A 76 -12.28 8.09 20.90
C PHE A 76 -12.20 6.69 21.55
N PRO A 77 -12.29 6.60 22.89
CA PRO A 77 -12.21 5.30 23.57
C PRO A 77 -13.47 4.44 23.35
N THR A 78 -14.57 5.02 22.88
CA THR A 78 -15.85 4.34 22.71
C THR A 78 -16.53 4.75 21.42
N TRP A 79 -17.43 3.91 20.92
CA TRP A 79 -18.27 4.26 19.78
C TRP A 79 -19.05 5.55 20.02
N LYS A 80 -19.58 5.73 21.25
CA LYS A 80 -20.35 6.94 21.64
C LYS A 80 -19.54 8.23 21.50
N SER A 81 -18.24 8.21 21.78
CA SER A 81 -17.39 9.40 21.60
C SER A 81 -17.00 9.65 20.14
N ALA A 82 -17.00 8.61 19.28
CA ALA A 82 -16.67 8.69 17.86
C ALA A 82 -17.88 9.00 16.96
N ALA A 83 -19.06 8.48 17.29
CA ALA A 83 -20.27 8.55 16.48
C ALA A 83 -20.65 9.96 15.97
N PRO A 84 -20.49 11.05 16.75
CA PRO A 84 -20.80 12.40 16.27
C PRO A 84 -19.93 12.88 15.10
N TYR A 85 -18.80 12.22 14.83
CA TYR A 85 -17.83 12.63 13.83
C TYR A 85 -17.89 11.81 12.53
N VAL A 86 -18.69 10.73 12.50
CA VAL A 86 -18.86 9.88 11.31
C VAL A 86 -19.54 10.68 10.20
N GLY A 87 -18.92 10.76 9.02
CA GLY A 87 -19.41 11.58 7.91
C GLY A 87 -19.29 13.09 8.13
N HIS A 88 -18.63 13.53 9.22
CA HIS A 88 -18.43 14.94 9.56
C HIS A 88 -16.93 15.30 9.62
N PRO A 89 -16.22 15.28 8.48
CA PRO A 89 -14.76 15.36 8.44
C PRO A 89 -14.19 16.67 9.00
N GLN A 90 -14.89 17.80 8.82
CA GLN A 90 -14.48 19.08 9.43
C GLN A 90 -14.58 19.04 10.96
N ALA A 91 -15.67 18.48 11.50
CA ALA A 91 -15.82 18.32 12.94
C ALA A 91 -14.75 17.39 13.52
N LEU A 92 -14.43 16.30 12.81
CA LEU A 92 -13.38 15.37 13.21
C LEU A 92 -12.01 16.07 13.24
N ALA A 93 -11.66 16.81 12.18
CA ALA A 93 -10.40 17.53 12.11
C ALA A 93 -10.26 18.57 13.22
N ASN A 94 -11.32 19.34 13.50
CA ASN A 94 -11.35 20.27 14.61
C ASN A 94 -11.18 19.57 15.97
N ARG A 95 -11.76 18.38 16.15
CA ARG A 95 -11.61 17.59 17.38
C ARG A 95 -10.20 17.03 17.59
N VAL A 96 -9.56 16.59 16.51
CA VAL A 96 -8.22 15.98 16.56
C VAL A 96 -7.13 17.05 16.68
N TYR A 97 -7.24 18.15 15.93
CA TYR A 97 -6.18 19.14 15.76
C TYR A 97 -6.44 20.52 16.40
N GLY A 98 -7.68 20.84 16.81
CA GLY A 98 -8.00 22.13 17.42
C GLY A 98 -7.23 22.39 18.72
N GLY A 99 -6.74 23.62 18.92
CA GLY A 99 -5.95 24.01 20.09
C GLY A 99 -4.52 23.44 20.11
N ARG A 100 -3.98 22.95 18.99
CA ARG A 100 -2.66 22.30 18.87
C ARG A 100 -1.92 22.84 17.65
N MET A 101 -0.58 22.81 17.66
CA MET A 101 0.25 23.14 16.48
C MET A 101 -0.08 24.52 15.88
N GLY A 102 -0.29 25.51 16.75
CA GLY A 102 -0.72 26.86 16.38
C GLY A 102 -2.21 27.03 16.05
N ASN A 103 -2.99 25.95 15.98
CA ASN A 103 -4.44 26.05 15.73
C ASN A 103 -5.16 26.65 16.93
N ALA A 104 -6.05 27.61 16.69
CA ALA A 104 -6.94 28.11 17.72
C ALA A 104 -7.88 27.01 18.24
N PRO A 105 -8.27 27.04 19.52
CA PRO A 105 -9.27 26.11 20.07
C PRO A 105 -10.67 26.41 19.53
N ALA A 106 -11.63 25.52 19.82
CA ALA A 106 -13.03 25.75 19.53
C ALA A 106 -13.49 27.13 20.08
N PRO A 107 -14.32 27.91 19.35
CA PRO A 107 -15.10 27.52 18.17
C PRO A 107 -14.39 27.63 16.81
N SER A 108 -13.05 27.66 16.75
CA SER A 108 -12.31 27.72 15.49
C SER A 108 -12.47 26.47 14.60
N ASN A 109 -12.30 26.68 13.29
CA ASN A 109 -12.16 25.63 12.28
C ASN A 109 -10.71 25.35 11.88
N ASP A 110 -9.73 25.85 12.62
CA ASP A 110 -8.31 25.73 12.29
C ASP A 110 -7.86 24.27 12.13
N GLY A 111 -8.43 23.35 12.91
CA GLY A 111 -8.11 21.92 12.77
C GLY A 111 -8.48 21.37 11.38
N TRP A 112 -9.57 21.83 10.79
CA TRP A 112 -9.91 21.56 9.39
C TRP A 112 -9.06 22.39 8.44
N VAL A 113 -8.98 23.71 8.63
CA VAL A 113 -8.31 24.64 7.72
C VAL A 113 -6.83 24.31 7.53
N TYR A 114 -6.15 23.80 8.57
CA TYR A 114 -4.74 23.44 8.57
C TYR A 114 -4.50 21.92 8.72
N ARG A 115 -5.45 21.11 8.25
CA ARG A 115 -5.29 19.66 8.11
C ARG A 115 -4.12 19.31 7.15
N GLY A 116 -3.60 18.10 7.27
CA GLY A 116 -2.51 17.50 6.49
C GLY A 116 -2.57 17.84 5.00
N GLY A 117 -1.51 18.48 4.50
CA GLY A 117 -1.44 18.98 3.13
C GLY A 117 -0.03 18.94 2.53
N GLY A 118 0.03 18.79 1.20
CA GLY A 118 1.27 18.78 0.43
C GLY A 118 1.97 17.41 0.40
N LEU A 119 3.14 17.36 -0.26
CA LEU A 119 3.88 16.11 -0.48
C LEU A 119 4.61 15.56 0.76
N LEU A 120 4.83 16.40 1.78
CA LEU A 120 5.38 16.01 3.09
C LEU A 120 4.38 16.27 4.24
N GLN A 121 3.09 16.38 3.94
CA GLN A 121 1.98 16.41 4.90
C GLN A 121 2.14 17.44 6.05
N ALA A 122 2.34 18.71 5.71
CA ALA A 122 2.29 19.82 6.67
C ALA A 122 0.94 19.81 7.41
N THR A 123 0.97 19.90 8.74
CA THR A 123 -0.22 19.81 9.60
C THR A 123 -0.15 20.82 10.73
N GLY A 124 -1.24 21.57 10.94
CA GLY A 124 -1.34 22.65 11.92
C GLY A 124 -0.87 24.00 11.39
N LYS A 125 -1.47 25.08 11.92
CA LYS A 125 -1.21 26.46 11.48
C LYS A 125 0.27 26.83 11.56
N GLU A 126 0.97 26.43 12.62
CA GLU A 126 2.39 26.70 12.82
C GLU A 126 3.25 26.15 11.68
N GLU A 127 2.99 24.91 11.24
CA GLU A 127 3.75 24.33 10.12
C GLU A 127 3.37 24.97 8.79
N TYR A 128 2.09 25.29 8.59
CA TYR A 128 1.65 26.07 7.41
C TYR A 128 2.27 27.47 7.36
N GLU A 129 2.46 28.14 8.50
CA GLU A 129 3.21 29.40 8.61
C GLU A 129 4.68 29.18 8.24
N ALA A 130 5.30 28.14 8.77
CA ALA A 130 6.70 27.81 8.51
C ALA A 130 7.00 27.50 7.04
N VAL A 131 6.04 26.94 6.30
CA VAL A 131 6.17 26.70 4.85
C VAL A 131 5.57 27.82 3.99
N GLY A 132 5.04 28.89 4.58
CA GLY A 132 4.55 30.08 3.85
C GLY A 132 3.16 29.94 3.21
N TYR A 133 2.30 29.07 3.74
CA TYR A 133 0.96 28.77 3.23
C TYR A 133 -0.17 29.03 4.25
N ALA A 134 0.10 29.67 5.39
CA ALA A 134 -0.90 29.94 6.42
C ALA A 134 -2.12 30.74 5.94
N ASP A 135 -1.91 31.72 5.04
CA ASP A 135 -2.98 32.54 4.46
C ASP A 135 -3.68 31.88 3.27
N LYS A 136 -3.12 30.77 2.78
CA LYS A 136 -3.57 30.06 1.57
C LYS A 136 -3.44 28.54 1.70
N PRO A 137 -4.00 27.92 2.76
CA PRO A 137 -3.74 26.53 3.08
C PRO A 137 -4.33 25.57 2.02
N ASP A 138 -5.41 25.97 1.36
CA ASP A 138 -6.00 25.24 0.23
C ASP A 138 -5.06 25.12 -0.98
N VAL A 139 -4.18 26.12 -1.19
CA VAL A 139 -3.19 26.07 -2.27
C VAL A 139 -2.21 24.92 -2.03
N LEU A 140 -1.74 24.73 -0.80
CA LEU A 140 -0.84 23.63 -0.46
C LEU A 140 -1.49 22.25 -0.66
N ARG A 141 -2.79 22.12 -0.32
CA ARG A 141 -3.54 20.87 -0.43
C ARG A 141 -3.95 20.49 -1.85
N LYS A 142 -4.19 21.49 -2.71
CA LYS A 142 -4.83 21.25 -4.02
C LYS A 142 -3.91 21.51 -5.21
N ASN A 143 -2.85 22.30 -5.04
CA ASN A 143 -1.94 22.67 -6.14
C ASN A 143 -0.65 21.84 -6.07
N PRO A 144 -0.40 20.94 -7.04
CA PRO A 144 0.80 20.09 -7.02
C PRO A 144 2.13 20.86 -7.11
N VAL A 145 2.15 22.03 -7.76
CA VAL A 145 3.35 22.89 -7.82
C VAL A 145 3.67 23.47 -6.45
N ALA A 146 2.65 23.97 -5.74
CA ALA A 146 2.82 24.47 -4.38
C ALA A 146 3.25 23.36 -3.42
N ALA A 147 2.62 22.19 -3.53
CA ALA A 147 2.98 21.01 -2.74
C ALA A 147 4.43 20.56 -2.96
N PHE A 148 4.91 20.57 -4.21
CA PHE A 148 6.31 20.26 -4.52
C PHE A 148 7.27 21.31 -3.96
N LYS A 149 7.01 22.61 -4.19
CA LYS A 149 7.88 23.69 -3.68
C LYS A 149 7.94 23.68 -2.16
N SER A 150 6.81 23.50 -1.48
CA SER A 150 6.77 23.35 -0.02
C SER A 150 7.61 22.19 0.50
N ALA A 151 7.61 21.04 -0.18
CA ALA A 151 8.48 19.91 0.19
C ALA A 151 9.97 20.25 0.04
N VAL A 152 10.35 20.98 -1.01
CA VAL A 152 11.72 21.47 -1.20
C VAL A 152 12.09 22.50 -0.13
N ASP A 153 11.18 23.41 0.22
CA ASP A 153 11.41 24.44 1.24
C ASP A 153 11.59 23.82 2.63
N LEU A 154 10.77 22.83 2.99
CA LEU A 154 10.92 22.07 4.24
C LEU A 154 12.26 21.32 4.27
N TRP A 155 12.63 20.69 3.16
CA TRP A 155 13.91 20.00 3.02
C TRP A 155 15.10 20.94 3.26
N LYS A 156 15.05 22.13 2.64
CA LYS A 156 16.06 23.18 2.78
C LYS A 156 16.10 23.75 4.20
N ARG A 157 14.94 24.09 4.77
CA ARG A 157 14.79 24.64 6.14
C ARG A 157 15.44 23.74 7.19
N ASN A 158 15.28 22.43 7.03
CA ASN A 158 15.83 21.42 7.94
C ASN A 158 17.28 21.00 7.61
N ASN A 159 17.92 21.62 6.61
CA ASN A 159 19.27 21.32 6.15
C ASN A 159 19.49 19.81 5.86
N LEU A 160 18.50 19.18 5.20
CA LEU A 160 18.49 17.72 5.03
C LEU A 160 19.55 17.19 4.06
N ASN A 161 20.08 18.06 3.18
CA ASN A 161 21.22 17.73 2.31
C ASN A 161 22.42 17.22 3.12
N LYS A 162 22.75 17.84 4.26
CA LYS A 162 23.86 17.41 5.14
C LYS A 162 23.71 15.95 5.57
N TYR A 163 22.50 15.54 5.93
CA TYR A 163 22.24 14.18 6.39
C TYR A 163 22.22 13.20 5.22
N ALA A 164 21.75 13.63 4.06
CA ALA A 164 21.76 12.82 2.85
C ALA A 164 23.19 12.55 2.35
N ASP A 165 24.06 13.56 2.38
CA ASP A 165 25.48 13.44 2.01
C ASP A 165 26.22 12.48 2.94
N ALA A 166 25.87 12.48 4.23
CA ALA A 166 26.38 11.55 5.23
C ALA A 166 25.66 10.17 5.25
N SER A 167 24.77 9.90 4.30
CA SER A 167 23.94 8.67 4.22
C SER A 167 23.09 8.39 5.48
N GLN A 168 22.75 9.42 6.26
CA GLN A 168 21.96 9.33 7.49
C GLN A 168 20.45 9.35 7.19
N PHE A 169 19.97 8.45 6.33
CA PHE A 169 18.59 8.48 5.83
C PHE A 169 17.54 8.25 6.93
N THR A 170 17.84 7.44 7.93
CA THR A 170 16.98 7.26 9.11
C THR A 170 16.78 8.57 9.86
N LYS A 171 17.84 9.39 9.98
CA LYS A 171 17.78 10.68 10.65
C LYS A 171 16.92 11.68 9.87
N ILE A 172 17.02 11.67 8.54
CA ILE A 172 16.14 12.46 7.67
C ILE A 172 14.67 12.11 7.94
N ARG A 173 14.33 10.81 7.99
CA ARG A 173 12.97 10.36 8.28
C ARG A 173 12.48 10.83 9.65
N GLN A 174 13.33 10.73 10.67
CA GLN A 174 13.01 11.18 12.02
C GLN A 174 12.76 12.68 12.09
N ILE A 175 13.51 13.49 11.34
CA ILE A 175 13.30 14.94 11.26
C ILE A 175 11.98 15.27 10.56
N ILE A 176 11.65 14.60 9.45
CA ILE A 176 10.44 14.86 8.67
C ILE A 176 9.17 14.43 9.43
N ASN A 177 9.16 13.23 10.01
CA ASN A 177 7.95 12.62 10.60
C ASN A 177 7.90 12.75 12.13
N GLY A 178 8.92 13.34 12.78
CA GLY A 178 8.98 13.46 14.24
C GLY A 178 9.15 12.13 14.99
N GLY A 179 9.52 11.05 14.30
CA GLY A 179 9.66 9.72 14.87
C GLY A 179 9.88 8.61 13.82
N ASN A 180 9.75 7.35 14.24
CA ASN A 180 10.07 6.17 13.42
C ASN A 180 8.89 5.62 12.60
N ASN A 181 7.72 6.28 12.60
CA ASN A 181 6.56 5.81 11.85
C ASN A 181 6.83 5.83 10.33
N GLY A 182 6.36 4.79 9.62
CA GLY A 182 6.52 4.67 8.17
C GLY A 182 7.94 4.38 7.68
N MET A 183 8.86 3.97 8.57
CA MET A 183 10.27 3.78 8.21
C MET A 183 10.49 2.66 7.17
N GLU A 184 9.74 1.57 7.24
CA GLU A 184 9.83 0.49 6.24
C GLU A 184 9.36 0.94 4.85
N VAL A 185 8.29 1.74 4.80
CA VAL A 185 7.78 2.31 3.55
C VAL A 185 8.84 3.24 2.93
N MET A 186 9.46 4.09 3.74
CA MET A 186 10.56 4.95 3.28
C MET A 186 11.77 4.12 2.78
N ARG A 187 12.17 3.06 3.51
CA ARG A 187 13.26 2.16 3.08
C ARG A 187 12.97 1.50 1.74
N HIS A 188 11.73 1.04 1.52
CA HIS A 188 11.31 0.45 0.26
C HIS A 188 11.48 1.42 -0.92
N PHE A 189 10.96 2.65 -0.80
CA PHE A 189 11.13 3.65 -1.86
C PHE A 189 12.59 4.10 -2.01
N LEU A 190 13.37 4.14 -0.93
CA LEU A 190 14.79 4.46 -0.98
C LEU A 190 15.58 3.42 -1.80
N ALA A 191 15.28 2.13 -1.63
CA ALA A 191 15.90 1.06 -2.42
C ALA A 191 15.60 1.23 -3.91
N ILE A 192 14.32 1.45 -4.27
CA ILE A 192 13.92 1.69 -5.66
C ILE A 192 14.62 2.95 -6.22
N ALA A 193 14.65 4.05 -5.46
CA ALA A 193 15.28 5.30 -5.89
C ALA A 193 16.77 5.13 -6.22
N LYS A 194 17.50 4.30 -5.47
CA LYS A 194 18.90 3.96 -5.76
C LYS A 194 19.09 3.26 -7.10
N THR A 195 18.13 2.44 -7.54
CA THR A 195 18.17 1.80 -8.87
C THR A 195 17.93 2.79 -10.02
N ILE A 196 17.28 3.92 -9.73
CA ILE A 196 16.84 4.89 -10.73
C ILE A 196 17.88 5.98 -10.95
N TRP A 197 18.40 6.55 -9.85
CA TRP A 197 19.37 7.64 -9.89
C TRP A 197 20.71 7.11 -9.43
N LYS A 198 21.64 6.79 -10.33
CA LYS A 198 22.99 6.32 -9.98
C LYS A 198 23.95 7.51 -9.86
N SER A 199 24.84 7.52 -8.86
CA SER A 199 25.82 8.62 -8.67
C SER A 199 26.89 8.62 -9.76
N SER A 200 27.53 9.77 -10.02
CA SER A 200 28.64 9.86 -10.98
C SER A 200 29.87 9.06 -10.52
N SER A 201 30.06 8.87 -9.21
CA SER A 201 31.00 7.87 -8.68
C SER A 201 30.56 6.45 -9.04
N ASP A 202 29.26 6.12 -9.00
CA ASP A 202 28.76 4.81 -9.45
C ASP A 202 28.92 4.63 -10.97
N VAL A 203 28.86 5.71 -11.77
CA VAL A 203 29.11 5.66 -13.22
C VAL A 203 30.62 5.58 -13.52
N THR A 204 31.48 6.25 -12.76
CA THR A 204 32.94 6.23 -12.98
C THR A 204 33.58 4.95 -12.43
N GLN A 205 33.06 4.40 -11.32
CA GLN A 205 33.37 3.05 -10.86
C GLN A 205 32.79 1.99 -11.80
N ALA A 206 31.57 2.17 -12.36
CA ALA A 206 31.00 1.21 -13.32
C ALA A 206 31.63 1.26 -14.73
N VAL A 207 32.30 2.36 -15.11
CA VAL A 207 33.08 2.43 -16.36
C VAL A 207 34.51 1.93 -16.15
N ALA A 208 35.03 1.94 -14.91
CA ALA A 208 36.39 1.50 -14.61
C ALA A 208 36.48 0.08 -14.02
N ILE A 209 35.42 -0.47 -13.43
CA ILE A 209 35.38 -1.84 -12.91
C ILE A 209 33.96 -2.43 -13.04
N TYR A 210 33.89 -3.63 -13.61
CA TYR A 210 32.77 -4.59 -13.64
C TYR A 210 31.75 -4.53 -14.80
N GLN A 211 32.03 -5.37 -15.80
CA GLN A 211 31.16 -6.52 -16.11
C GLN A 211 30.61 -7.12 -14.80
N ASP A 212 29.30 -7.07 -14.58
CA ASP A 212 28.64 -7.49 -13.34
C ASP A 212 28.29 -8.98 -13.40
N ASP A 213 29.33 -9.82 -13.35
CA ASP A 213 29.21 -11.29 -13.38
C ASP A 213 28.39 -11.82 -12.17
N ASN A 214 28.28 -11.06 -11.07
CA ASN A 214 27.61 -11.50 -9.85
C ASN A 214 26.08 -11.30 -9.91
N LEU A 215 25.59 -10.20 -10.50
CA LEU A 215 24.15 -10.00 -10.71
C LEU A 215 23.58 -11.03 -11.69
N GLU A 216 24.27 -11.22 -12.82
CA GLU A 216 23.85 -12.20 -13.83
C GLU A 216 23.90 -13.62 -13.26
N GLN A 217 24.94 -13.96 -12.49
CA GLN A 217 25.06 -15.25 -11.81
C GLN A 217 23.99 -15.49 -10.75
N ILE A 218 23.62 -14.48 -9.95
CA ILE A 218 22.54 -14.63 -8.96
C ILE A 218 21.18 -14.77 -9.65
N MET A 219 20.92 -13.99 -10.71
CA MET A 219 19.69 -14.13 -11.49
C MET A 219 19.60 -15.50 -12.16
N GLU A 220 20.69 -15.98 -12.74
CA GLU A 220 20.76 -17.31 -13.36
C GLU A 220 20.57 -18.41 -12.31
N LEU A 221 21.21 -18.29 -11.14
CA LEU A 221 21.01 -19.20 -10.02
C LEU A 221 19.55 -19.21 -9.54
N GLN A 222 18.90 -18.04 -9.42
CA GLN A 222 17.50 -17.91 -9.04
C GLN A 222 16.59 -18.63 -10.04
N GLN A 223 16.84 -18.47 -11.35
CA GLN A 223 16.10 -19.15 -12.41
C GLN A 223 16.30 -20.67 -12.38
N LYS A 224 17.54 -21.14 -12.21
CA LYS A 224 17.86 -22.58 -12.13
C LYS A 224 17.23 -23.24 -10.91
N LEU A 225 17.33 -22.62 -9.74
CA LEU A 225 16.69 -23.11 -8.51
C LEU A 225 15.16 -23.19 -8.67
N TYR A 226 14.55 -22.20 -9.30
CA TYR A 226 13.11 -22.23 -9.61
C TYR A 226 12.75 -23.42 -10.52
N ALA A 227 13.52 -23.63 -11.61
CA ALA A 227 13.32 -24.75 -12.54
C ALA A 227 13.52 -26.12 -11.88
N LEU A 228 14.41 -26.21 -10.88
CA LEU A 228 14.64 -27.40 -10.06
C LEU A 228 13.57 -27.61 -8.97
N GLY A 229 12.58 -26.71 -8.85
CA GLY A 229 11.44 -26.84 -7.95
C GLY A 229 11.56 -26.08 -6.62
N TYR A 230 12.62 -25.31 -6.42
CA TYR A 230 12.82 -24.45 -5.24
C TYR A 230 12.13 -23.09 -5.43
N THR A 231 10.81 -23.12 -5.56
CA THR A 231 9.97 -21.93 -5.84
C THR A 231 10.01 -20.85 -4.76
N GLU A 232 10.58 -21.14 -3.58
CA GLU A 232 10.83 -20.21 -2.48
C GLU A 232 11.87 -19.14 -2.83
N VAL A 233 12.63 -19.35 -3.91
CA VAL A 233 13.74 -18.50 -4.34
C VAL A 233 13.32 -17.06 -4.65
N GLY A 234 12.03 -16.82 -4.91
CA GLY A 234 11.48 -15.49 -5.15
C GLY A 234 11.52 -15.09 -6.62
N ARG A 235 11.63 -13.79 -6.89
CA ARG A 235 11.78 -13.25 -8.25
C ARG A 235 13.24 -13.36 -8.68
N ASP A 236 13.48 -13.44 -9.98
CA ASP A 236 14.81 -13.37 -10.60
C ASP A 236 15.31 -11.91 -10.65
N ASP A 237 15.40 -11.27 -9.49
CA ASP A 237 15.77 -9.86 -9.33
C ASP A 237 17.26 -9.65 -9.03
N GLY A 238 18.04 -10.73 -8.93
CA GLY A 238 19.47 -10.70 -8.64
C GLY A 238 19.80 -10.34 -7.19
N GLU A 239 18.81 -10.31 -6.29
CA GLU A 239 19.01 -10.03 -4.87
C GLU A 239 19.28 -11.33 -4.09
N ASP A 240 20.40 -11.41 -3.36
CA ASP A 240 20.65 -12.44 -2.33
C ASP A 240 19.83 -12.14 -1.05
N GLY A 241 18.51 -12.14 -1.21
CA GLY A 241 17.53 -11.87 -0.18
C GLY A 241 17.15 -13.09 0.65
N PRO A 242 16.25 -12.94 1.64
CA PRO A 242 15.82 -14.05 2.51
C PRO A 242 15.19 -15.22 1.73
N TYR A 243 14.55 -14.94 0.60
CA TYR A 243 13.95 -15.95 -0.28
C TYR A 243 15.00 -16.76 -1.04
N THR A 244 15.97 -16.08 -1.66
CA THR A 244 17.11 -16.73 -2.33
C THR A 244 17.94 -17.56 -1.35
N ARG A 245 18.23 -17.04 -0.15
CA ARG A 245 18.94 -17.79 0.89
C ARG A 245 18.17 -19.02 1.37
N ALA A 246 16.84 -18.91 1.53
CA ALA A 246 16.02 -20.05 1.92
C ALA A 246 16.05 -21.15 0.86
N ALA A 247 15.97 -20.78 -0.42
CA ALA A 247 16.08 -21.73 -1.53
C ALA A 247 17.46 -22.38 -1.61
N VAL A 248 18.53 -21.60 -1.45
CA VAL A 248 19.92 -22.09 -1.43
C VAL A 248 20.13 -23.08 -0.29
N LEU A 249 19.66 -22.76 0.92
CA LEU A 249 19.76 -23.66 2.06
C LEU A 249 18.98 -24.97 1.84
N ALA A 250 17.77 -24.88 1.28
CA ALA A 250 16.97 -26.07 0.95
C ALA A 250 17.61 -26.92 -0.14
N PHE A 251 18.19 -26.30 -1.18
CA PHE A 251 18.90 -27.01 -2.24
C PHE A 251 20.12 -27.75 -1.71
N ARG A 252 20.90 -27.10 -0.86
CA ARG A 252 22.11 -27.70 -0.26
C ARG A 252 21.78 -28.91 0.61
N ASP A 253 20.74 -28.79 1.44
CA ASP A 253 20.27 -29.88 2.29
C ASP A 253 19.81 -31.08 1.44
N ASP A 254 18.96 -30.83 0.44
CA ASP A 254 18.43 -31.87 -0.46
C ASP A 254 19.53 -32.58 -1.30
N ASN A 255 20.68 -31.91 -1.55
CA ASN A 255 21.78 -32.43 -2.36
C ASN A 255 23.04 -32.78 -1.55
N GLY A 256 22.96 -32.80 -0.21
CA GLY A 256 24.06 -33.23 0.67
C GLY A 256 25.28 -32.29 0.68
N LEU A 257 25.10 -31.01 0.35
CA LEU A 257 26.14 -29.99 0.44
C LEU A 257 26.21 -29.41 1.86
N PRO A 258 27.40 -28.99 2.33
CA PRO A 258 27.53 -28.33 3.62
C PRO A 258 26.73 -27.00 3.67
N PRO A 259 26.20 -26.61 4.83
CA PRO A 259 25.49 -25.34 4.99
C PRO A 259 26.39 -24.15 4.63
N GLY A 260 25.90 -23.25 3.77
CA GLY A 260 26.66 -22.09 3.29
C GLY A 260 25.83 -21.16 2.40
N GLY A 261 26.40 -20.00 2.05
CA GLY A 261 25.84 -19.03 1.09
C GLY A 261 26.32 -19.28 -0.34
N ILE A 262 25.92 -18.45 -1.31
CA ILE A 262 26.26 -18.67 -2.74
C ILE A 262 27.78 -18.77 -2.95
N ASP A 263 28.25 -19.92 -3.42
CA ASP A 263 29.67 -20.25 -3.66
C ASP A 263 29.80 -21.21 -4.86
N ASP A 264 31.02 -21.42 -5.35
CA ASP A 264 31.28 -22.22 -6.56
C ASP A 264 30.73 -23.66 -6.45
N ALA A 265 30.79 -24.26 -5.26
CA ALA A 265 30.29 -25.60 -5.01
C ALA A 265 28.75 -25.69 -5.16
N LEU A 266 28.02 -24.65 -4.77
CA LEU A 266 26.59 -24.56 -5.02
C LEU A 266 26.29 -24.41 -6.51
N LEU A 267 27.01 -23.53 -7.20
CA LEU A 267 26.78 -23.24 -8.62
C LEU A 267 27.00 -24.48 -9.48
N ASP A 268 28.10 -25.21 -9.25
CA ASP A 268 28.41 -26.47 -9.93
C ASP A 268 27.35 -27.56 -9.68
N ALA A 269 26.84 -27.63 -8.44
CA ALA A 269 25.83 -28.61 -8.06
C ALA A 269 24.47 -28.32 -8.69
N VAL A 270 24.08 -27.04 -8.77
CA VAL A 270 22.81 -26.60 -9.38
C VAL A 270 22.76 -26.95 -10.86
N ASP A 271 23.87 -26.80 -11.58
CA ASP A 271 23.94 -27.10 -13.02
C ASP A 271 23.71 -28.57 -13.37
N ASN A 272 23.97 -29.48 -12.43
CA ASN A 272 23.90 -30.93 -12.63
C ASN A 272 22.77 -31.60 -11.84
N ALA A 273 22.00 -30.83 -11.07
CA ALA A 273 20.95 -31.35 -10.20
C ALA A 273 19.71 -31.82 -10.97
N LYS A 274 19.01 -32.78 -10.38
CA LYS A 274 17.69 -33.21 -10.86
C LYS A 274 16.61 -32.40 -10.15
N PRO A 275 15.45 -32.14 -10.80
CA PRO A 275 14.34 -31.46 -10.14
C PRO A 275 13.95 -32.16 -8.83
N ARG A 276 13.76 -31.39 -7.76
CA ARG A 276 13.45 -31.91 -6.43
C ARG A 276 12.09 -32.62 -6.46
N VAL A 277 12.05 -33.84 -5.92
CA VAL A 277 10.81 -34.60 -5.79
C VAL A 277 10.11 -34.16 -4.51
N THR A 278 9.18 -33.22 -4.61
CA THR A 278 8.37 -32.81 -3.45
C THR A 278 7.26 -33.82 -3.19
N ALA A 279 6.76 -33.90 -1.95
CA ALA A 279 5.59 -34.72 -1.59
C ALA A 279 4.34 -34.43 -2.46
N ARG A 280 4.32 -33.31 -3.19
CA ARG A 280 3.24 -32.90 -4.10
C ARG A 280 3.29 -33.59 -5.48
N THR A 281 4.44 -34.16 -5.87
CA THR A 281 4.55 -35.05 -7.04
C THR A 281 4.10 -36.49 -6.74
N ALA A 282 3.94 -36.85 -5.47
CA ALA A 282 3.35 -38.12 -5.05
C ALA A 282 1.88 -37.90 -4.64
N THR A 283 1.00 -37.83 -5.65
CA THR A 283 -0.46 -37.66 -5.53
C THR A 283 -0.93 -36.23 -5.21
N PRO A 284 -1.66 -35.56 -6.12
CA PRO A 284 -2.16 -34.21 -5.87
C PRO A 284 -3.21 -34.23 -4.74
N PRO A 285 -3.15 -33.28 -3.78
CA PRO A 285 -4.13 -33.20 -2.71
C PRO A 285 -5.52 -32.88 -3.27
N THR A 286 -6.53 -33.50 -2.68
CA THR A 286 -7.93 -33.31 -3.08
C THR A 286 -8.38 -31.87 -2.85
N ASN A 287 -9.38 -31.40 -3.61
CA ASN A 287 -9.94 -30.06 -3.47
C ASN A 287 -10.39 -29.74 -2.03
N GLN A 288 -10.69 -30.75 -1.22
CA GLN A 288 -11.08 -30.60 0.18
C GLN A 288 -9.88 -30.29 1.10
N GLN A 289 -8.72 -30.90 0.83
CA GLN A 289 -7.48 -30.62 1.56
C GLN A 289 -6.94 -29.23 1.23
N ILE A 290 -7.07 -28.78 -0.03
CA ILE A 290 -6.69 -27.43 -0.47
C ILE A 290 -7.55 -26.35 0.21
N ARG A 291 -8.86 -26.61 0.39
CA ARG A 291 -9.79 -25.68 1.06
C ARG A 291 -9.46 -25.44 2.52
N LEU A 292 -8.97 -26.45 3.25
CA LEU A 292 -8.69 -26.33 4.68
C LEU A 292 -7.32 -25.68 4.97
N ALA A 293 -6.39 -25.75 4.02
CA ALA A 293 -5.05 -25.19 4.16
C ALA A 293 -4.98 -23.68 3.82
N VAL A 294 -5.89 -23.16 3.00
CA VAL A 294 -5.85 -21.77 2.50
C VAL A 294 -7.07 -20.98 2.98
N PRO A 295 -6.92 -20.02 3.92
CA PRO A 295 -8.04 -19.29 4.53
C PRO A 295 -8.91 -18.50 3.52
N GLU A 296 -8.30 -18.04 2.43
CA GLU A 296 -8.96 -17.29 1.35
C GLU A 296 -9.83 -18.19 0.46
N VAL A 297 -9.37 -19.42 0.20
CA VAL A 297 -10.15 -20.44 -0.53
C VAL A 297 -11.27 -20.98 0.36
N LEU A 298 -11.01 -21.13 1.67
CA LEU A 298 -12.01 -21.51 2.65
C LEU A 298 -13.15 -20.47 2.73
N SER A 299 -12.80 -19.18 2.86
CA SER A 299 -13.78 -18.09 2.92
C SER A 299 -14.56 -17.94 1.61
N ALA A 300 -13.92 -18.08 0.46
CA ALA A 300 -14.61 -18.11 -0.85
C ALA A 300 -15.57 -19.31 -0.97
N PHE A 301 -15.18 -20.49 -0.48
CA PHE A 301 -16.03 -21.68 -0.45
C PHE A 301 -17.22 -21.53 0.51
N TYR A 302 -17.00 -20.98 1.71
CA TYR A 302 -18.08 -20.66 2.66
C TYR A 302 -19.03 -19.62 2.08
N ASN A 303 -18.52 -18.56 1.47
CA ASN A 303 -19.34 -17.57 0.78
C ASN A 303 -20.14 -18.19 -0.35
N ARG A 304 -19.60 -19.17 -1.09
CA ARG A 304 -20.33 -19.91 -2.12
C ARG A 304 -21.44 -20.79 -1.55
N ILE A 305 -21.20 -21.50 -0.45
CA ILE A 305 -22.22 -22.33 0.23
C ILE A 305 -23.31 -21.46 0.85
N VAL A 306 -22.93 -20.39 1.56
CA VAL A 306 -23.86 -19.45 2.21
C VAL A 306 -24.68 -18.70 1.17
N SER A 307 -24.07 -18.23 0.08
CA SER A 307 -24.80 -17.54 -1.00
C SER A 307 -25.72 -18.49 -1.79
N GLY A 308 -25.31 -19.76 -1.98
CA GLY A 308 -26.17 -20.79 -2.56
C GLY A 308 -27.35 -21.15 -1.66
N ALA A 309 -27.13 -21.27 -0.34
CA ALA A 309 -28.18 -21.50 0.64
C ALA A 309 -29.14 -20.30 0.72
N LEU A 310 -28.63 -19.06 0.75
CA LEU A 310 -29.44 -17.83 0.74
C LEU A 310 -30.30 -17.71 -0.54
N ALA A 311 -29.79 -18.16 -1.69
CA ALA A 311 -30.57 -18.22 -2.93
C ALA A 311 -31.72 -19.24 -2.85
N VAL A 312 -31.50 -20.39 -2.19
CA VAL A 312 -32.56 -21.39 -1.92
C VAL A 312 -33.56 -20.88 -0.86
N PHE A 313 -33.11 -20.15 0.16
CA PHE A 313 -33.99 -19.55 1.18
C PHE A 313 -34.87 -18.41 0.62
N ALA A 314 -34.35 -17.61 -0.32
CA ALA A 314 -35.13 -16.63 -1.06
C ALA A 314 -36.21 -17.25 -1.96
N PHE A 315 -36.05 -18.52 -2.35
CA PHE A 315 -37.00 -19.27 -3.19
C PHE A 315 -38.22 -19.82 -2.41
N PHE A 316 -38.10 -20.07 -1.09
CA PHE A 316 -39.17 -20.68 -0.28
C PHE A 316 -40.05 -19.68 0.52
N GLY A 317 -39.87 -18.37 0.38
CA GLY A 317 -40.89 -17.35 0.67
C GLY A 317 -41.30 -17.09 2.13
N THR A 318 -40.92 -17.92 3.11
CA THR A 318 -41.48 -17.82 4.48
C THR A 318 -40.79 -16.86 5.44
N LEU A 319 -39.69 -16.20 5.03
CA LEU A 319 -38.97 -15.24 5.90
C LEU A 319 -39.25 -13.76 5.60
N PHE A 320 -40.12 -13.44 4.64
CA PHE A 320 -40.44 -12.03 4.33
C PHE A 320 -41.27 -11.36 5.44
N ASN A 321 -42.10 -12.13 6.16
CA ASN A 321 -42.89 -11.64 7.29
C ASN A 321 -42.04 -11.31 8.55
N ALA A 322 -40.81 -11.82 8.65
CA ALA A 322 -39.94 -11.55 9.79
C ALA A 322 -39.22 -10.18 9.67
N ILE A 323 -39.04 -9.68 8.45
CA ILE A 323 -38.37 -8.41 8.19
C ILE A 323 -39.32 -7.24 8.46
N THR A 324 -40.62 -7.37 8.15
CA THR A 324 -41.61 -6.30 8.35
C THR A 324 -41.86 -5.97 9.84
N ASN A 325 -41.68 -6.95 10.74
CA ASN A 325 -41.93 -6.75 12.17
C ASN A 325 -40.80 -6.04 12.93
N ASN A 326 -39.63 -5.83 12.30
CA ASN A 326 -38.49 -5.14 12.91
C ASN A 326 -38.32 -3.67 12.46
N PHE A 327 -39.28 -3.11 11.72
CA PHE A 327 -39.23 -1.72 11.23
C PHE A 327 -40.16 -0.74 11.97
N SER A 328 -40.75 -1.13 13.11
CA SER A 328 -41.66 -0.25 13.87
C SER A 328 -41.01 1.05 14.37
N ASP A 329 -39.68 1.06 14.54
CA ASP A 329 -38.95 2.23 15.04
C ASP A 329 -38.39 3.14 13.94
N ALA A 330 -38.62 2.79 12.66
CA ALA A 330 -38.13 3.54 11.50
C ALA A 330 -39.22 4.29 10.73
N GLU A 331 -40.43 4.39 11.28
CA GLU A 331 -41.62 4.89 10.57
C GLU A 331 -41.49 6.37 10.17
N GLN A 332 -40.90 7.23 11.01
CA GLN A 332 -40.83 8.67 10.76
C GLN A 332 -39.80 9.11 9.70
N LYS A 333 -38.77 8.29 9.41
CA LYS A 333 -37.69 8.66 8.46
C LYS A 333 -37.82 8.03 7.08
N VAL A 334 -38.69 7.04 6.93
CA VAL A 334 -38.84 6.26 5.68
C VAL A 334 -40.18 6.54 4.99
N ALA A 335 -41.09 7.28 5.63
CA ALA A 335 -42.40 7.68 5.09
C ALA A 335 -42.39 8.19 3.62
N PRO A 336 -41.46 9.06 3.16
CA PRO A 336 -41.45 9.52 1.77
C PRO A 336 -40.95 8.47 0.76
N PHE A 337 -40.29 7.41 1.21
CA PHE A 337 -39.83 6.28 0.39
C PHE A 337 -40.75 5.07 0.48
N GLN A 338 -41.59 4.99 1.51
CA GLN A 338 -42.49 3.88 1.79
C GLN A 338 -43.42 3.61 0.61
N ALA A 339 -44.00 4.65 0.01
CA ALA A 339 -44.90 4.53 -1.15
C ALA A 339 -44.20 3.95 -2.40
N TYR A 340 -42.94 4.34 -2.63
CA TYR A 340 -42.14 3.86 -3.76
C TYR A 340 -41.70 2.41 -3.53
N LEU A 341 -41.28 2.07 -2.32
CA LEU A 341 -40.83 0.72 -1.96
C LEU A 341 -41.99 -0.28 -1.88
N SER A 342 -43.19 0.15 -1.46
CA SER A 342 -44.41 -0.68 -1.45
C SER A 342 -45.02 -0.91 -2.84
N SER A 343 -44.69 -0.07 -3.83
CA SER A 343 -45.16 -0.24 -5.21
C SER A 343 -44.38 -1.30 -6.00
N VAL A 344 -43.24 -1.76 -5.48
CA VAL A 344 -42.43 -2.80 -6.10
C VAL A 344 -42.95 -4.15 -5.62
N PRO A 345 -43.49 -5.00 -6.51
CA PRO A 345 -43.99 -6.31 -6.12
C PRO A 345 -42.89 -7.15 -5.47
N GLY A 346 -43.22 -7.92 -4.43
CA GLY A 346 -42.24 -8.73 -3.69
C GLY A 346 -41.39 -9.64 -4.57
N TRP A 347 -41.95 -10.16 -5.68
CA TRP A 347 -41.22 -10.97 -6.65
C TRP A 347 -40.08 -10.20 -7.36
N ALA A 348 -40.18 -8.88 -7.51
CA ALA A 348 -39.15 -8.05 -8.14
C ALA A 348 -37.95 -7.85 -7.20
N TRP A 349 -38.20 -7.72 -5.89
CA TRP A 349 -37.14 -7.76 -4.88
C TRP A 349 -36.47 -9.12 -4.80
N CYS A 350 -37.24 -10.21 -4.83
CA CYS A 350 -36.69 -11.56 -4.91
C CYS A 350 -35.84 -11.75 -6.19
N SER A 351 -36.26 -11.17 -7.31
CA SER A 351 -35.50 -11.19 -8.57
C SER A 351 -34.21 -10.40 -8.48
N LEU A 352 -34.23 -9.20 -7.88
CA LEU A 352 -33.03 -8.39 -7.66
C LEU A 352 -32.01 -9.12 -6.76
N ILE A 353 -32.48 -9.71 -5.66
CA ILE A 353 -31.63 -10.49 -4.75
C ILE A 353 -31.08 -11.73 -5.47
N MET A 354 -31.88 -12.41 -6.29
CA MET A 354 -31.40 -13.52 -7.12
C MET A 354 -30.29 -13.07 -8.07
N ILE A 355 -30.47 -11.95 -8.77
CA ILE A 355 -29.50 -11.41 -9.73
C ILE A 355 -28.19 -11.04 -9.01
N VAL A 356 -28.27 -10.31 -7.90
CA VAL A 356 -27.10 -9.95 -7.10
C VAL A 356 -26.40 -11.20 -6.55
N SER A 357 -27.15 -12.20 -6.08
CA SER A 357 -26.60 -13.46 -5.58
C SER A 357 -25.95 -14.28 -6.70
N LEU A 358 -26.53 -14.29 -7.90
CA LEU A 358 -25.97 -14.95 -9.09
C LEU A 358 -24.67 -14.26 -9.53
N VAL A 359 -24.64 -12.92 -9.51
CA VAL A 359 -23.44 -12.12 -9.80
C VAL A 359 -22.33 -12.43 -8.79
N ILE A 360 -22.64 -12.46 -7.49
CA ILE A 360 -21.69 -12.83 -6.44
C ILE A 360 -21.21 -14.27 -6.64
N TYR A 361 -22.10 -15.21 -6.96
CA TYR A 361 -21.75 -16.60 -7.25
C TYR A 361 -20.81 -16.73 -8.46
N MET A 362 -21.08 -16.01 -9.56
CA MET A 362 -20.24 -16.01 -10.76
C MET A 362 -18.88 -15.37 -10.51
N LEU A 363 -18.83 -14.25 -9.78
CA LEU A 363 -17.58 -13.60 -9.38
C LEU A 363 -16.77 -14.50 -8.44
N SER A 364 -17.43 -15.18 -7.50
CA SER A 364 -16.79 -16.14 -6.60
C SER A 364 -16.28 -17.38 -7.33
N GLN A 365 -17.01 -17.92 -8.31
CA GLN A 365 -16.54 -19.02 -9.15
C GLN A 365 -15.29 -18.63 -9.95
N ARG A 366 -15.28 -17.43 -10.54
CA ARG A 366 -14.13 -16.93 -11.28
C ARG A 366 -12.93 -16.67 -10.37
N GLY A 367 -13.17 -16.16 -9.16
CA GLY A 367 -12.15 -15.99 -8.12
C GLY A 367 -11.56 -17.31 -7.65
N GLU A 368 -12.39 -18.33 -7.40
CA GLU A 368 -11.97 -19.69 -7.03
C GLU A 368 -11.17 -20.35 -8.17
N ALA A 369 -11.66 -20.26 -9.41
CA ALA A 369 -10.94 -20.81 -10.57
C ALA A 369 -9.58 -20.12 -10.79
N SER A 370 -9.53 -18.80 -10.60
CA SER A 370 -8.28 -18.03 -10.74
C SER A 370 -7.31 -18.32 -9.59
N GLY A 371 -7.81 -18.44 -8.35
CA GLY A 371 -7.02 -18.82 -7.18
C GLY A 371 -6.49 -20.24 -7.26
N VAL A 372 -7.31 -21.20 -7.72
CA VAL A 372 -6.88 -22.58 -7.98
C VAL A 372 -5.85 -22.64 -9.11
N LYS A 373 -6.01 -21.84 -10.16
CA LYS A 373 -5.02 -21.73 -11.23
C LYS A 373 -3.70 -21.16 -10.69
N ALA A 374 -3.73 -20.07 -9.95
CA ALA A 374 -2.57 -19.45 -9.31
C ALA A 374 -1.85 -20.39 -8.31
N TYR A 375 -2.59 -21.21 -7.58
CA TYR A 375 -2.04 -22.22 -6.67
C TYR A 375 -1.44 -23.44 -7.40
N LYS A 376 -1.99 -23.79 -8.57
CA LYS A 376 -1.46 -24.85 -9.45
C LYS A 376 -0.24 -24.40 -10.24
N THR A 377 -0.13 -23.10 -10.56
CA THR A 377 1.03 -22.51 -11.25
C THR A 377 2.12 -22.01 -10.29
N GLY A 378 1.91 -22.10 -8.98
CA GLY A 378 2.90 -21.72 -7.96
C GLY A 378 3.01 -20.22 -7.68
N GLU A 379 2.15 -19.39 -8.29
CA GLU A 379 2.13 -17.92 -8.09
C GLU A 379 1.65 -17.53 -6.69
N ARG A 380 0.95 -18.42 -5.98
CA ARG A 380 0.52 -18.21 -4.59
C ARG A 380 0.68 -19.50 -3.79
N ARG A 381 1.35 -19.39 -2.64
CA ARG A 381 1.56 -20.47 -1.67
C ARG A 381 0.38 -20.60 -0.72
#